data_AF-A0A1H1T7T4-F1
#
_entry.id   AF-A0A1H1T7T4-F1
#
_cell.length_a   1.000
_cell.length_b   1.000
_cell.length_c   1.000
_cell.angle_alpha   90.00
_cell.angle_beta   90.00
_cell.angle_gamma   90.00
#
_symmetry.space_group_name_H-M   'P 1'
#
loop_
_entity.id
_entity.type
_entity.pdbx_description
1 polymer ?
#
loop_
_entity_poly.entity_id
_entity_poly.type
_entity_poly.pdbx_seq_one_letter_code
_entity_poly.pdbx_strand_id
1 'polypeptide(L)'
;MQTSAAPVQTSAAPAKTSKSPAKAPSNPILAGKRQVVIVPIESFEGVVVLDDEGNLGLTDGDSDRSMFVFAPHDGKFQIKTAKVARGGEPECLGVKNNGSQSLTVAAVACDTGKADQLWDIAPTGKRDEDGDPIYSIANQSAFLQIGRSGLIVEELGDAPLLTTYTFADNGKSTLPKLD
;
A
#
# COMPACT_ATOMS: atom_id res chain seq x y z
N MET A 1 79.72 -3.01 -14.73
CA MET A 1 78.41 -2.45 -14.36
C MET A 1 77.75 -3.42 -13.41
N GLN A 2 77.40 -2.92 -12.22
CA GLN A 2 77.05 -3.67 -11.00
C GLN A 2 75.66 -4.33 -11.06
N THR A 3 75.59 -5.49 -10.37
CA THR A 3 74.42 -6.26 -9.94
C THR A 3 73.34 -5.44 -9.22
N SER A 4 72.07 -5.78 -9.41
CA SER A 4 70.96 -5.37 -8.53
C SER A 4 69.97 -6.51 -8.27
N ALA A 5 69.44 -6.51 -7.04
CA ALA A 5 68.75 -7.60 -6.35
C ALA A 5 67.21 -7.49 -6.38
N ALA A 6 66.55 -8.51 -5.81
CA ALA A 6 65.12 -8.86 -5.76
C ALA A 6 64.14 -7.80 -5.19
N PRO A 7 62.80 -8.02 -5.25
CA PRO A 7 62.15 -8.75 -4.14
C PRO A 7 60.93 -9.63 -4.49
N VAL A 8 60.64 -10.53 -3.54
CA VAL A 8 59.42 -11.33 -3.36
C VAL A 8 58.25 -10.41 -2.96
N GLN A 9 57.06 -10.60 -3.54
CA GLN A 9 55.83 -9.98 -3.01
C GLN A 9 54.73 -11.02 -2.77
N THR A 10 54.42 -11.14 -1.48
CA THR A 10 53.33 -11.84 -0.81
C THR A 10 51.97 -11.53 -1.45
N SER A 11 51.25 -12.54 -1.91
CA SER A 11 49.85 -12.43 -2.30
C SER A 11 48.98 -12.34 -1.05
N ALA A 12 48.50 -11.14 -0.72
CA ALA A 12 47.53 -10.92 0.35
C ALA A 12 46.13 -11.34 -0.11
N ALA A 13 45.47 -12.18 0.69
CA ALA A 13 44.10 -12.65 0.46
C ALA A 13 43.10 -11.48 0.46
N PRO A 14 42.07 -11.49 -0.42
CA PRO A 14 41.04 -10.46 -0.39
C PRO A 14 40.15 -10.63 0.85
N ALA A 15 40.19 -9.63 1.73
CA ALA A 15 39.23 -9.49 2.81
C ALA A 15 37.82 -9.27 2.23
N LYS A 16 36.92 -10.23 2.47
CA LYS A 16 35.50 -10.10 2.15
C LYS A 16 34.87 -9.12 3.13
N THR A 17 34.74 -7.86 2.74
CA THR A 17 33.87 -6.91 3.45
C THR A 17 32.42 -7.29 3.14
N SER A 18 31.80 -8.08 4.02
CA SER A 18 30.35 -8.29 4.00
C SER A 18 29.67 -6.97 4.32
N LYS A 19 29.33 -6.19 3.30
CA LYS A 19 28.36 -5.09 3.44
C LYS A 19 27.03 -5.74 3.76
N SER A 20 26.63 -5.66 5.03
CA SER A 20 25.25 -5.92 5.44
C SER A 20 24.33 -5.04 4.58
N PRO A 21 23.22 -5.55 4.01
CA PRO A 21 22.33 -4.73 3.22
C PRO A 21 21.80 -3.59 4.08
N ALA A 22 22.06 -2.35 3.66
CA ALA A 22 21.40 -1.19 4.25
C ALA A 22 19.88 -1.40 4.08
N LYS A 23 19.15 -1.51 5.19
CA LYS A 23 17.69 -1.55 5.21
C LYS A 23 17.21 -0.31 4.43
N ALA A 24 16.62 -0.52 3.26
CA ALA A 24 16.05 0.57 2.47
C ALA A 24 15.17 1.43 3.38
N PRO A 25 15.16 2.77 3.21
CA PRO A 25 14.24 3.60 3.97
C PRO A 25 12.83 3.05 3.76
N SER A 26 12.23 2.52 4.83
CA SER A 26 10.87 2.02 4.81
C SER A 26 9.99 3.19 4.37
N ASN A 27 9.33 3.08 3.21
CA ASN A 27 8.40 4.10 2.72
C ASN A 27 7.50 4.56 3.89
N PRO A 28 7.51 5.85 4.29
CA PRO A 28 6.80 6.31 5.48
C PRO A 28 5.28 6.14 5.36
N ILE A 29 4.73 6.12 4.14
CA ILE A 29 3.33 5.80 3.86
C ILE A 29 3.04 4.35 4.27
N LEU A 30 3.81 3.39 3.73
CA LEU A 30 3.66 1.97 4.06
C LEU A 30 4.11 1.63 5.49
N ALA A 31 4.82 2.52 6.18
CA ALA A 31 5.13 2.39 7.59
C ALA A 31 4.00 2.90 8.51
N GLY A 32 2.85 3.32 7.97
CA GLY A 32 1.71 3.85 8.72
C GLY A 32 1.94 5.23 9.33
N LYS A 33 3.00 5.95 8.92
CA LYS A 33 3.38 7.24 9.49
C LYS A 33 2.70 8.42 8.80
N ARG A 34 2.09 8.17 7.64
CA ARG A 34 1.43 9.18 6.81
C ARG A 34 -0.05 8.85 6.65
N GLN A 35 -0.87 9.89 6.57
CA GLN A 35 -2.22 9.78 6.04
C GLN A 35 -2.16 10.07 4.54
N VAL A 36 -2.95 9.36 3.76
CA VAL A 36 -2.91 9.42 2.29
C VAL A 36 -4.31 9.47 1.71
N VAL A 37 -4.40 10.01 0.50
CA VAL A 37 -5.51 9.76 -0.41
C VAL A 37 -5.07 8.68 -1.39
N ILE A 38 -5.94 7.70 -1.65
CA ILE A 38 -5.68 6.62 -2.61
C ILE A 38 -6.22 7.06 -3.97
N VAL A 39 -5.35 7.15 -4.97
CA VAL A 39 -5.68 7.68 -6.30
C VAL A 39 -5.54 6.56 -7.32
N PRO A 40 -6.64 6.09 -7.95
CA PRO A 40 -6.56 5.17 -9.07
C PRO A 40 -5.91 5.85 -10.30
N ILE A 41 -4.91 5.21 -10.90
CA ILE A 41 -4.17 5.75 -12.05
C ILE A 41 -5.03 5.80 -13.31
N GLU A 42 -5.90 4.80 -13.49
CA GLU A 42 -6.74 4.66 -14.67
C GLU A 42 -8.07 5.44 -14.55
N SER A 43 -8.24 6.21 -13.47
CA SER A 43 -9.35 7.13 -13.25
C SER A 43 -8.88 8.55 -13.52
N PHE A 44 -9.59 9.31 -14.36
CA PHE A 44 -9.14 10.63 -14.80
C PHE A 44 -9.29 11.71 -13.71
N GLU A 45 -10.27 11.59 -12.79
CA GLU A 45 -10.54 12.62 -11.77
C GLU A 45 -10.97 12.07 -10.39
N GLY A 46 -11.17 10.76 -10.22
CA GLY A 46 -11.75 10.20 -8.99
C GLY A 46 -10.72 9.66 -7.99
N VAL A 47 -10.85 10.02 -6.70
CA VAL A 47 -10.11 9.43 -5.58
C VAL A 47 -10.98 8.46 -4.79
N VAL A 48 -10.37 7.50 -4.10
CA VAL A 48 -11.08 6.56 -3.22
C VAL A 48 -11.68 7.30 -2.02
N VAL A 49 -12.95 7.06 -1.72
CA VAL A 49 -13.67 7.70 -0.61
C VAL A 49 -14.65 6.72 0.06
N LEU A 50 -14.97 6.96 1.32
CA LEU A 50 -16.14 6.35 1.96
C LEU A 50 -17.40 7.19 1.72
N ASP A 51 -18.47 6.55 1.25
CA ASP A 51 -19.79 7.19 1.15
C ASP A 51 -20.42 7.39 2.54
N ASP A 52 -21.65 7.92 2.57
CA ASP A 52 -22.40 8.17 3.81
C ASP A 52 -22.77 6.89 4.57
N GLU A 53 -22.86 5.76 3.88
CA GLU A 53 -23.14 4.44 4.45
C GLU A 53 -21.87 3.70 4.87
N GLY A 54 -20.69 4.26 4.55
CA GLY A 54 -19.38 3.66 4.82
C GLY A 54 -18.94 2.65 3.76
N ASN A 55 -19.54 2.60 2.58
CA ASN A 55 -19.03 1.81 1.46
C ASN A 55 -17.96 2.59 0.69
N LEU A 56 -17.03 1.86 0.09
CA LEU A 56 -15.96 2.44 -0.72
C LEU A 56 -16.48 2.84 -2.11
N GLY A 57 -16.16 4.05 -2.55
CA GLY A 57 -16.50 4.59 -3.86
C GLY A 57 -15.40 5.48 -4.43
N LEU A 58 -15.75 6.23 -5.47
CA LEU A 58 -14.90 7.26 -6.08
C LEU A 58 -15.60 8.62 -6.01
N THR A 59 -14.82 9.69 -5.88
CA THR A 59 -15.31 11.07 -5.91
C THR A 59 -14.25 12.00 -6.51
N ASP A 60 -14.66 13.12 -7.09
CA ASP A 60 -13.75 14.07 -7.76
C ASP A 60 -13.00 15.01 -6.79
N GLY A 61 -12.88 14.65 -5.51
CA GLY A 61 -12.30 15.55 -4.51
C GLY A 61 -11.90 14.92 -3.19
N ASP A 62 -11.03 15.62 -2.48
CA ASP A 62 -10.54 15.17 -1.19
C ASP A 62 -11.50 15.57 -0.07
N SER A 63 -11.79 14.64 0.82
CA SER A 63 -12.56 14.87 2.04
C SER A 63 -11.94 14.11 3.20
N ASP A 64 -12.39 14.37 4.43
CA ASP A 64 -11.99 13.55 5.58
C ASP A 64 -12.31 12.05 5.37
N ARG A 65 -13.29 11.73 4.51
CA ARG A 65 -13.67 10.35 4.16
C ARG A 65 -12.80 9.71 3.07
N SER A 66 -11.94 10.46 2.38
CA SER A 66 -10.97 9.93 1.41
C SER A 66 -9.57 9.72 2.00
N MET A 67 -9.43 9.94 3.31
CA MET A 67 -8.14 9.96 3.98
C MET A 67 -7.92 8.66 4.76
N PHE A 68 -6.82 7.95 4.43
CA PHE A 68 -6.51 6.62 4.95
C PHE A 68 -5.09 6.52 5.51
N VAL A 69 -4.84 5.47 6.32
CA VAL A 69 -3.51 5.11 6.83
C VAL A 69 -3.28 3.62 6.61
N PHE A 70 -2.12 3.26 6.05
CA PHE A 70 -1.73 1.86 5.90
C PHE A 70 -0.98 1.39 7.15
N ALA A 71 -1.66 0.66 8.02
CA ALA A 71 -1.08 0.09 9.22
C ALA A 71 -0.52 -1.31 8.92
N PRO A 72 0.81 -1.51 8.89
CA PRO A 72 1.39 -2.82 8.61
C PRO A 72 1.09 -3.83 9.73
N HIS A 73 0.79 -5.07 9.35
CA HIS A 73 0.56 -6.20 10.25
C HIS A 73 0.96 -7.51 9.55
N ASP A 74 1.96 -8.21 10.09
CA ASP A 74 2.44 -9.52 9.60
C ASP A 74 2.68 -9.60 8.08
N GLY A 75 3.28 -8.55 7.51
CA GLY A 75 3.60 -8.46 6.07
C GLY A 75 2.43 -8.02 5.18
N LYS A 76 1.24 -7.80 5.76
CA LYS A 76 0.05 -7.21 5.13
C LYS A 76 -0.24 -5.83 5.73
N PHE A 77 -1.35 -5.24 5.33
CA PHE A 77 -1.81 -3.93 5.81
C PHE A 77 -3.27 -3.97 6.24
N GLN A 78 -3.59 -3.36 7.39
CA GLN A 78 -4.92 -2.80 7.61
C GLN A 78 -4.97 -1.43 6.96
N ILE A 79 -5.98 -1.18 6.13
CA ILE A 79 -6.24 0.16 5.58
C ILE A 79 -7.24 0.84 6.51
N LYS A 80 -6.77 1.79 7.32
CA LYS A 80 -7.56 2.47 8.34
C LYS A 80 -8.08 3.82 7.86
N THR A 81 -9.26 4.22 8.32
CA THR A 81 -9.72 5.60 8.17
C THR A 81 -8.82 6.54 8.99
N ALA A 82 -8.39 7.65 8.38
CA ALA A 82 -7.50 8.61 9.05
C ALA A 82 -8.25 9.67 9.87
N LYS A 83 -9.43 10.08 9.39
CA LYS A 83 -10.23 11.16 9.99
C LYS A 83 -11.63 10.74 10.40
N VAL A 84 -12.22 9.76 9.71
CA VAL A 84 -13.48 9.14 10.11
C VAL A 84 -13.22 8.21 11.29
N ALA A 85 -14.06 8.31 12.33
CA ALA A 85 -13.98 7.45 13.51
C ALA A 85 -15.39 7.11 14.00
N ARG A 86 -15.57 5.87 14.47
CA ARG A 86 -16.79 5.40 15.12
C ARG A 86 -16.48 5.07 16.58
N GLY A 87 -17.15 5.77 17.50
CA GLY A 87 -16.87 5.61 18.93
C GLY A 87 -15.47 6.08 19.35
N GLY A 88 -14.83 6.96 18.57
CA GLY A 88 -13.48 7.48 18.82
C GLY A 88 -12.34 6.65 18.23
N GLU A 89 -12.65 5.48 17.66
CA GLU A 89 -11.68 4.59 17.02
C GLU A 89 -11.77 4.68 15.49
N PRO A 90 -10.64 4.52 14.76
CA PRO A 90 -10.68 4.39 13.31
C PRO A 90 -11.37 3.08 12.91
N GLU A 91 -11.95 3.09 11.72
CA GLU A 91 -12.49 1.90 11.06
C GLU A 91 -11.47 1.37 10.05
N CYS A 92 -11.59 0.11 9.68
CA CYS A 92 -10.75 -0.56 8.69
C CYS A 92 -11.56 -0.89 7.45
N LEU A 93 -10.93 -0.85 6.29
CA LEU A 93 -11.53 -1.36 5.07
C LEU A 93 -11.59 -2.89 5.11
N GLY A 94 -12.80 -3.41 5.00
CA GLY A 94 -13.08 -4.85 4.93
C GLY A 94 -13.85 -5.22 3.66
N VAL A 95 -13.54 -6.38 3.09
CA VAL A 95 -14.29 -6.95 1.96
C VAL A 95 -15.69 -7.38 2.42
N LYS A 96 -16.72 -6.94 1.69
CA LYS A 96 -18.12 -7.28 1.92
C LYS A 96 -18.60 -8.25 0.86
N ASN A 97 -19.12 -9.40 1.30
CA ASN A 97 -19.78 -10.36 0.43
C ASN A 97 -21.24 -9.94 0.19
N ASN A 98 -21.61 -9.80 -1.09
CA ASN A 98 -22.94 -9.38 -1.52
C ASN A 98 -23.74 -10.52 -2.19
N GLY A 99 -23.47 -11.77 -1.80
CA GLY A 99 -24.10 -12.95 -2.37
C GLY A 99 -23.61 -13.21 -3.79
N SER A 100 -24.50 -13.11 -4.77
CA SER A 100 -24.18 -13.34 -6.19
C SER A 100 -23.65 -12.09 -6.91
N GLN A 101 -23.59 -10.95 -6.23
CA GLN A 101 -23.03 -9.71 -6.77
C GLN A 101 -21.53 -9.61 -6.49
N SER A 102 -20.84 -8.72 -7.21
CA SER A 102 -19.42 -8.44 -6.98
C SER A 102 -19.14 -8.10 -5.51
N LEU A 103 -17.98 -8.54 -5.02
CA LEU A 103 -17.51 -8.16 -3.69
C LEU A 103 -17.25 -6.66 -3.67
N THR A 104 -17.69 -6.00 -2.62
CA THR A 104 -17.43 -4.57 -2.41
C THR A 104 -16.57 -4.38 -1.16
N VAL A 105 -16.24 -3.13 -0.83
CA VAL A 105 -15.45 -2.79 0.35
C VAL A 105 -16.25 -1.82 1.20
N ALA A 106 -16.19 -1.99 2.52
CA ALA A 106 -16.82 -1.08 3.47
C ALA A 106 -15.91 -0.82 4.68
N ALA A 107 -16.13 0.30 5.35
CA ALA A 107 -15.59 0.58 6.66
C ALA A 107 -16.26 -0.31 7.70
N VAL A 108 -15.45 -1.01 8.47
CA VAL A 108 -15.86 -1.92 9.55
C VAL A 108 -14.96 -1.73 10.76
N ALA A 109 -15.37 -2.24 11.93
CA ALA A 109 -14.49 -2.27 13.09
C ALA A 109 -13.19 -3.03 12.77
N CYS A 110 -12.05 -2.42 13.10
CA CYS A 110 -10.74 -3.00 12.85
C CYS A 110 -10.51 -4.30 13.64
N ASP A 111 -10.17 -5.37 12.95
CA ASP A 111 -9.81 -6.67 13.52
C ASP A 111 -8.69 -7.30 12.68
N THR A 112 -7.49 -7.44 13.25
CA THR A 112 -6.33 -8.02 12.54
C THR A 112 -6.45 -9.54 12.37
N GLY A 113 -7.38 -10.21 13.06
CA GLY A 113 -7.67 -11.63 12.86
C GLY A 113 -8.57 -11.92 11.65
N LYS A 114 -9.04 -10.87 10.95
CA LYS A 114 -9.97 -10.97 9.83
C LYS A 114 -9.23 -10.82 8.50
N ALA A 115 -9.13 -11.91 7.75
CA ALA A 115 -8.40 -11.93 6.48
C ALA A 115 -9.01 -10.97 5.43
N ASP A 116 -10.32 -10.76 5.47
CA ASP A 116 -11.06 -9.79 4.67
C ASP A 116 -10.74 -8.32 5.02
N GLN A 117 -9.97 -8.06 6.08
CA GLN A 117 -9.46 -6.73 6.46
C GLN A 117 -7.93 -6.58 6.29
N LEU A 118 -7.24 -7.63 5.81
CA LEU A 118 -5.80 -7.63 5.61
C LEU A 118 -5.47 -7.57 4.11
N TRP A 119 -4.87 -6.46 3.70
CA TRP A 119 -4.61 -6.12 2.32
C TRP A 119 -3.13 -6.30 1.96
N ASP A 120 -2.88 -6.75 0.74
CA ASP A 120 -1.57 -6.70 0.10
C ASP A 120 -1.48 -5.43 -0.72
N ILE A 121 -0.49 -4.59 -0.41
CA ILE A 121 -0.17 -3.37 -1.18
C ILE A 121 1.21 -3.59 -1.80
N ALA A 122 1.24 -3.95 -3.07
CA ALA A 122 2.45 -4.41 -3.75
C ALA A 122 2.86 -3.47 -4.89
N PRO A 123 4.14 -3.05 -4.95
CA PRO A 123 4.61 -2.19 -6.04
C PRO A 123 4.54 -2.95 -7.36
N THR A 124 4.05 -2.28 -8.41
CA THR A 124 3.97 -2.84 -9.76
C THR A 124 5.30 -2.77 -10.53
N GLY A 125 6.29 -2.06 -9.97
CA GLY A 125 7.55 -1.70 -10.64
C GLY A 125 7.42 -0.50 -11.60
N LYS A 126 6.21 0.03 -11.80
CA LYS A 126 5.93 1.22 -12.60
C LYS A 126 5.89 2.49 -11.73
N ARG A 127 5.92 3.64 -12.39
CA ARG A 127 5.75 4.96 -11.80
C ARG A 127 4.78 5.78 -12.64
N ASP A 128 4.08 6.72 -12.01
CA ASP A 128 3.24 7.69 -12.70
C ASP A 128 4.07 8.83 -13.32
N GLU A 129 3.39 9.83 -13.87
CA GLU A 129 4.01 10.96 -14.57
C GLU A 129 4.85 11.85 -13.65
N ASP A 130 4.47 11.93 -12.37
CA ASP A 130 5.18 12.68 -11.33
C ASP A 130 6.33 11.86 -10.70
N GLY A 131 6.45 10.58 -11.09
CA GLY A 131 7.51 9.68 -10.64
C GLY A 131 7.20 8.96 -9.33
N ASP A 132 5.95 9.00 -8.87
CA ASP A 132 5.50 8.27 -7.70
C ASP A 132 5.28 6.79 -8.03
N PRO A 133 5.56 5.86 -7.09
CA PRO A 133 5.40 4.44 -7.36
C PRO A 133 3.93 4.04 -7.52
N ILE A 134 3.65 3.19 -8.50
CA ILE A 134 2.32 2.62 -8.74
C ILE A 134 2.19 1.26 -8.04
N TYR A 135 1.08 1.05 -7.34
CA TYR A 135 0.80 -0.14 -6.56
C TYR A 135 -0.45 -0.88 -7.06
N SER A 136 -0.45 -2.18 -6.82
CA SER A 136 -1.68 -2.98 -6.80
C SER A 136 -2.17 -3.09 -5.35
N ILE A 137 -3.48 -3.16 -5.17
CA ILE A 137 -4.12 -3.39 -3.88
C ILE A 137 -4.95 -4.66 -4.01
N ALA A 138 -4.71 -5.65 -3.17
CA ALA A 138 -5.39 -6.92 -3.19
C ALA A 138 -5.84 -7.35 -1.79
N ASN A 139 -6.91 -8.12 -1.72
CA ASN A 139 -7.29 -8.89 -0.54
C ASN A 139 -7.29 -10.37 -0.95
N GLN A 140 -6.43 -11.16 -0.30
CA GLN A 140 -6.19 -12.55 -0.67
C GLN A 140 -5.78 -12.68 -2.16
N SER A 141 -6.56 -13.37 -2.99
CA SER A 141 -6.34 -13.60 -4.42
C SER A 141 -7.01 -12.55 -5.32
N ALA A 142 -7.80 -11.64 -4.75
CA ALA A 142 -8.65 -10.72 -5.49
C ALA A 142 -8.13 -9.28 -5.41
N PHE A 143 -8.22 -8.55 -6.52
CA PHE A 143 -7.69 -7.19 -6.65
C PHE A 143 -8.80 -6.16 -6.51
N LEU A 144 -8.49 -5.03 -5.87
CA LEU A 144 -9.38 -3.87 -5.85
C LEU A 144 -9.39 -3.25 -7.25
N GLN A 145 -10.55 -3.18 -7.88
CA GLN A 145 -10.75 -2.71 -9.25
C GLN A 145 -11.90 -1.71 -9.33
N ILE A 146 -11.87 -0.84 -10.34
CA ILE A 146 -13.02 -0.01 -10.71
C ILE A 146 -13.99 -0.88 -11.51
N GLY A 147 -15.13 -1.21 -10.90
CA GLY A 147 -16.24 -1.89 -11.53
C GLY A 147 -17.28 -0.92 -12.10
N ARG A 148 -18.34 -1.47 -12.70
CA ARG A 148 -19.43 -0.67 -13.30
C ARG A 148 -20.21 0.19 -12.29
N SER A 149 -20.27 -0.26 -11.04
CA SER A 149 -21.08 0.36 -9.98
C SER A 149 -20.22 0.92 -8.84
N GLY A 150 -18.93 1.14 -9.08
CA GLY A 150 -17.97 1.59 -8.06
C GLY A 150 -16.83 0.60 -7.86
N LEU A 151 -16.13 0.73 -6.73
CA LEU A 151 -14.98 -0.13 -6.43
C LEU A 151 -15.43 -1.53 -5.99
N ILE A 152 -14.82 -2.53 -6.60
CA ILE A 152 -15.08 -3.95 -6.35
C ILE A 152 -13.78 -4.69 -6.06
N VAL A 153 -13.89 -5.87 -5.47
CA VAL A 153 -12.77 -6.79 -5.29
C VAL A 153 -13.02 -8.02 -6.17
N GLU A 154 -12.10 -8.27 -7.11
CA GLU A 154 -12.31 -9.26 -8.18
C GLU A 154 -11.10 -10.21 -8.33
N GLU A 155 -11.37 -11.51 -8.39
CA GLU A 155 -10.38 -12.49 -8.82
C GLU A 155 -10.22 -12.41 -10.33
N LEU A 156 -9.02 -12.09 -10.79
CA LEU A 156 -8.78 -11.82 -12.21
C LEU A 156 -8.51 -13.09 -13.02
N GLY A 157 -7.97 -14.16 -12.40
CA GLY A 157 -7.48 -15.32 -13.14
C GLY A 157 -6.45 -14.90 -14.19
N ASP A 158 -6.76 -15.11 -15.46
CA ASP A 158 -5.93 -14.69 -16.60
C ASP A 158 -6.24 -13.27 -17.12
N ALA A 159 -7.27 -12.61 -16.57
CA ALA A 159 -7.60 -11.25 -16.93
C ALA A 159 -6.51 -10.26 -16.47
N PRO A 160 -6.26 -9.19 -17.24
CA PRO A 160 -5.29 -8.18 -16.83
C PRO A 160 -5.78 -7.38 -15.62
N LEU A 161 -4.84 -6.89 -14.81
CA LEU A 161 -5.11 -5.87 -13.81
C LEU A 161 -5.45 -4.54 -14.51
N LEU A 162 -6.66 -4.03 -14.29
CA LEU A 162 -7.19 -2.83 -14.95
C LEU A 162 -7.12 -1.58 -14.07
N THR A 163 -7.00 -1.75 -12.76
CA THR A 163 -6.85 -0.64 -11.82
C THR A 163 -5.59 -0.80 -10.97
N THR A 164 -4.79 0.25 -10.94
CA THR A 164 -3.62 0.44 -10.09
C THR A 164 -3.71 1.79 -9.39
N TYR A 165 -2.88 2.00 -8.37
CA TYR A 165 -3.02 3.13 -7.46
C TYR A 165 -1.70 3.83 -7.18
N THR A 166 -1.73 5.16 -7.10
CA THR A 166 -0.72 5.97 -6.42
C THR A 166 -1.29 6.50 -5.10
N PHE A 167 -0.43 7.04 -4.24
CA PHE A 167 -0.81 7.51 -2.91
C PHE A 167 -0.38 8.96 -2.71
N ALA A 168 -1.35 9.87 -2.70
CA ALA A 168 -1.09 11.28 -2.42
C ALA A 168 -0.86 11.48 -0.91
N ASP A 169 0.37 11.82 -0.53
CA ASP A 169 0.75 12.06 0.87
C ASP A 169 0.09 13.33 1.42
N ASN A 170 -0.77 13.15 2.42
CA ASN A 170 -1.55 14.22 3.05
C ASN A 170 -1.05 14.56 4.46
N GLY A 171 0.22 14.26 4.75
CA GLY A 171 0.87 14.65 6.00
C GLY A 171 0.98 13.52 7.01
N LYS A 172 1.36 13.91 8.23
CA LYS A 172 1.59 12.96 9.33
C LYS A 172 0.27 12.32 9.77
N SER A 173 0.26 11.00 9.93
CA SER A 173 -0.87 10.30 10.55
C SER A 173 -1.08 10.77 11.99
N THR A 174 -2.33 11.02 12.35
CA THR A 174 -2.77 11.35 13.71
C THR A 174 -3.28 10.12 14.48
N LEU A 175 -3.35 8.95 13.84
CA LEU A 175 -3.77 7.73 14.52
C LEU A 175 -2.74 7.33 15.60
N PRO A 176 -3.18 6.71 16.71
CA PRO A 176 -2.27 6.13 17.69
C PRO A 176 -1.27 5.19 17.01
N LYS A 177 -0.01 5.24 17.45
CA LYS A 177 0.97 4.25 17.00
C LYS A 177 0.56 2.90 17.59
N LEU A 178 0.49 1.88 16.75
CA LEU A 178 0.45 0.50 17.22
C LEU A 178 1.89 0.14 17.59
N ASP A 179 2.13 -0.08 18.88
CA ASP A 179 3.41 -0.55 19.41
C ASP A 179 3.63 -2.05 19.12
#